data_AF-A0AA39UIN0-F1
#
_entry.id   AF-A0AA39UIN0-F1
#
_cell.length_a   1.000
_cell.length_b   1.000
_cell.length_c   1.000
_cell.angle_alpha   90.00
_cell.angle_beta   90.00
_cell.angle_gamma   90.00
#
_symmetry.space_group_name_H-M   'P 1'
#
loop_
_entity.id
_entity.type
_entity.pdbx_description
1 polymer ?
#
loop_
_entity_poly.entity_id
_entity_poly.type
_entity_poly.pdbx_seq_one_letter_code
_entity_poly.pdbx_strand_id
1 'polypeptide(L)'
;MFDGRWVKNVIFEGTRAVGVEYTVYAVRASRLVVASAGVMGSSLILERPGIGATSILGKFSIDQVADFPGVGKVYGESLDHPFLITPYIVDANTVTTEALSGKDPELWGKFKSLMLDARNNHNDLTSLPELLRQ
;
A
#
# COMPACT_ATOMS: atom_id res chain seq x y z
N MET A 1 -4.59 18.28 7.83
CA MET A 1 -4.20 17.00 7.20
C MET A 1 -2.79 17.16 6.66
N PHE A 2 -1.89 16.19 6.88
CA PHE A 2 -0.53 16.22 6.32
C PHE A 2 -0.46 15.22 5.17
N ASP A 3 -0.56 15.70 3.93
CA ASP A 3 -0.52 14.90 2.71
C ASP A 3 0.87 14.93 2.04
N GLY A 4 1.15 13.94 1.19
CA GLY A 4 2.42 13.86 0.46
C GLY A 4 3.67 13.61 1.34
N ARG A 5 3.50 13.23 2.60
CA ARG A 5 4.61 13.01 3.55
C ARG A 5 4.74 11.55 3.95
N TRP A 6 5.98 11.05 3.90
CA TRP A 6 6.31 9.69 4.27
C TRP A 6 6.74 9.61 5.74
N VAL A 7 6.09 8.73 6.50
CA VAL A 7 6.51 8.38 7.85
C VAL A 7 7.78 7.55 7.77
N LYS A 8 8.81 7.99 8.49
CA LYS A 8 10.13 7.35 8.53
C LYS A 8 10.27 6.42 9.73
N ASN A 9 9.78 6.87 10.88
CA ASN A 9 9.98 6.16 12.13
C ASN A 9 8.86 6.42 13.14
N VAL A 10 8.72 5.52 14.12
CA VAL A 10 7.86 5.70 15.30
C VAL A 10 8.75 6.01 16.49
N ILE A 11 8.34 7.00 17.29
CA ILE A 11 9.09 7.44 18.48
C ILE A 11 8.59 6.63 19.67
N PHE A 12 9.53 6.04 20.42
CA PHE A 12 9.26 5.22 21.59
C PHE A 12 9.82 5.82 22.88
N GLU A 13 9.08 5.62 23.97
CA GLU A 13 9.54 5.77 25.35
C GLU A 13 9.39 4.42 26.04
N GLY A 14 10.50 3.69 26.17
CA GLY A 14 10.47 2.26 26.49
C GLY A 14 9.73 1.48 25.39
N THR A 15 8.64 0.80 25.76
CA THR A 15 7.78 0.05 24.83
C THR A 15 6.56 0.85 24.34
N ARG A 16 6.37 2.09 24.83
CA ARG A 16 5.22 2.91 24.46
C ARG A 16 5.53 3.78 23.25
N ALA A 17 4.72 3.67 22.20
CA ALA A 17 4.73 4.61 21.09
C ALA A 17 4.17 5.97 21.52
N VAL A 18 4.94 7.04 21.31
CA VAL A 18 4.65 8.41 21.78
C VAL A 18 4.63 9.43 20.65
N GLY A 19 4.87 9.02 19.42
CA GLY A 19 4.84 9.90 18.27
C GLY A 19 5.36 9.25 17.00
N VAL A 20 5.44 10.04 15.95
CA VAL A 20 5.96 9.64 14.64
C VAL A 20 6.88 10.71 14.08
N GLU A 21 7.87 10.27 13.32
CA GLU A 21 8.74 11.12 12.53
C GLU A 21 8.40 10.96 11.06
N TYR A 22 8.14 12.08 10.38
CA TYR A 22 7.93 12.11 8.94
C TYR A 22 8.81 13.18 8.32
N THR A 23 9.47 12.84 7.20
CA THR A 23 10.40 13.76 6.52
C THR A 23 11.50 14.32 7.47
N VAL A 24 11.38 15.56 7.96
CA VAL A 24 12.28 16.22 8.92
C VAL A 24 11.54 16.70 10.19
N TYR A 25 10.27 16.32 10.35
CA TYR A 25 9.41 16.76 11.43
C TYR A 25 9.04 15.59 12.34
N ALA A 26 8.84 15.89 13.62
CA ALA A 26 8.36 14.95 14.63
C ALA A 26 7.03 15.46 15.21
N VAL A 27 6.07 14.56 15.38
CA VAL A 27 4.78 14.86 16.02
C VAL A 27 4.53 13.86 17.14
N ARG A 28 4.13 14.36 18.31
CA ARG A 28 3.85 13.55 19.49
C ARG A 28 2.36 13.20 19.56
N ALA A 29 2.07 11.99 20.03
CA ALA A 29 0.73 11.47 20.25
C ALA A 29 0.50 11.25 21.75
N SER A 30 -0.59 11.79 22.29
CA SER A 30 -0.89 11.68 23.74
C SER A 30 -1.49 10.33 24.13
N ARG A 31 -2.16 9.65 23.20
CA ARG A 31 -2.95 8.44 23.50
C ARG A 31 -2.58 7.22 22.66
N LEU A 32 -2.56 7.35 21.34
CA LEU A 32 -2.40 6.21 20.43
C LEU A 32 -1.67 6.62 19.15
N VAL A 33 -0.82 5.72 18.66
CA VAL A 33 -0.25 5.76 17.31
C VAL A 33 -0.83 4.57 16.54
N VAL A 34 -1.41 4.81 15.36
CA VAL A 34 -1.99 3.77 14.51
C VAL A 34 -1.19 3.71 13.20
N ALA A 35 -0.71 2.52 12.84
CA ALA A 35 -0.04 2.27 11.57
C ALA A 35 -1.05 1.75 10.54
N SER A 36 -1.37 2.56 9.53
CA SER A 36 -2.32 2.23 8.47
C SER A 36 -1.73 2.46 7.08
N ALA A 37 -0.44 2.16 6.89
CA ALA A 37 0.28 2.36 5.63
C ALA A 37 0.18 1.13 4.68
N GLY A 38 -0.81 0.27 4.87
CA GLY A 38 -0.99 -0.99 4.13
C GLY A 38 0.00 -2.08 4.53
N VAL A 39 -0.12 -3.27 3.93
CA VAL A 39 0.68 -4.45 4.29
C VAL A 39 2.18 -4.20 4.16
N MET A 40 2.62 -3.59 3.07
CA MET A 40 4.04 -3.30 2.82
C MET A 40 4.54 -2.13 3.66
N GLY A 41 3.78 -1.03 3.68
CA GLY A 41 4.20 0.20 4.37
C GLY A 41 4.22 0.04 5.89
N SER A 42 3.19 -0.57 6.48
CA SER A 42 3.12 -0.76 7.93
C SER A 42 4.23 -1.69 8.44
N SER A 43 4.59 -2.73 7.70
CA SER A 43 5.71 -3.62 8.08
C SER A 43 7.02 -2.84 8.22
N LEU A 44 7.35 -2.00 7.23
CA LEU A 44 8.55 -1.16 7.27
C LEU A 44 8.50 -0.12 8.40
N ILE A 45 7.33 0.43 8.70
CA ILE A 45 7.16 1.38 9.80
C ILE A 45 7.40 0.72 11.17
N LEU A 46 7.15 -0.59 11.30
CA LEU A 46 7.37 -1.34 12.54
C LEU A 46 8.81 -1.85 12.67
N GLU A 47 9.41 -2.36 11.60
CA GLU A 47 10.77 -2.93 11.66
C GLU A 47 11.84 -1.87 11.96
N ARG A 48 11.72 -0.67 11.36
CA ARG A 48 12.69 0.42 11.52
C ARG A 48 12.91 0.89 12.97
N PRO A 49 11.87 1.08 13.80
CA PRO A 49 12.04 1.38 15.21
C PRO A 49 12.39 0.15 16.06
N GLY A 50 12.51 -1.05 15.47
CA GLY A 50 12.92 -2.25 16.20
C GLY A 50 11.79 -3.18 16.63
N ILE A 51 10.62 -3.15 15.97
CA ILE A 51 9.54 -4.14 16.14
C ILE A 51 9.59 -5.12 14.97
N GLY A 52 10.16 -6.29 15.19
CA GLY A 52 10.37 -7.28 14.13
C GLY A 52 11.20 -8.47 14.59
N ALA A 53 11.48 -9.37 13.66
CA ALA A 53 12.30 -10.56 13.95
C ALA A 53 13.73 -10.16 14.35
N THR A 54 14.23 -10.67 15.48
CA THR A 54 15.62 -10.47 15.93
C THR A 54 16.66 -10.76 14.83
N SER A 55 16.44 -11.82 14.05
CA SER A 55 17.33 -12.23 12.96
C SER A 55 17.36 -11.27 11.77
N ILE A 56 16.33 -10.44 11.60
CA ILE A 56 16.27 -9.41 10.57
C ILE A 56 16.83 -8.11 11.12
N LEU A 57 16.35 -7.66 12.29
CA LEU A 57 16.80 -6.41 12.91
C LEU A 57 18.30 -6.41 13.19
N GLY A 58 18.85 -7.54 13.65
CA GLY A 58 20.28 -7.69 13.91
C GLY A 58 21.16 -7.56 12.66
N LYS A 59 20.66 -7.90 11.46
CA LYS A 59 21.40 -7.70 10.19
C LYS A 59 21.60 -6.23 9.85
N PHE A 60 20.72 -5.37 10.36
CA PHE A 60 20.74 -3.93 10.12
C PHE A 60 21.18 -3.13 11.34
N SER A 61 21.68 -3.80 12.39
CA SER A 61 22.09 -3.18 13.66
C SER A 61 21.00 -2.28 14.26
N ILE A 62 19.74 -2.71 14.15
CA ILE A 62 18.59 -2.01 14.74
C ILE A 62 18.40 -2.53 16.17
N ASP A 63 18.38 -1.61 17.14
CA ASP A 63 18.06 -1.93 18.52
C ASP A 63 16.62 -2.47 18.62
N GLN A 64 16.47 -3.63 19.25
CA GLN A 64 15.19 -4.30 19.32
C GLN A 64 14.32 -3.72 20.44
N VAL A 65 13.15 -3.20 20.07
CA VAL A 65 12.09 -2.76 20.99
C VAL A 65 11.19 -3.93 21.37
N ALA A 66 10.82 -4.76 20.39
CA ALA A 66 10.02 -5.97 20.61
C ALA A 66 10.34 -7.04 19.56
N ASP A 67 10.56 -8.28 20.00
CA ASP A 67 10.70 -9.42 19.09
C ASP A 67 9.32 -9.86 18.59
N PHE A 68 9.04 -9.57 17.32
CA PHE A 68 7.80 -9.97 16.67
C PHE A 68 8.11 -10.53 15.28
N PRO A 69 8.39 -11.84 15.16
CA PRO A 69 8.86 -12.43 13.92
C PRO A 69 7.81 -12.48 12.81
N GLY A 70 6.55 -12.13 13.09
CA GLY A 70 5.47 -12.05 12.11
C GLY A 70 5.44 -10.75 11.29
N VAL A 71 6.15 -9.69 11.72
CA VAL A 71 6.25 -8.46 10.90
C VAL A 71 6.94 -8.79 9.57
N GLY A 72 6.42 -8.27 8.46
CA GLY A 72 7.04 -8.41 7.13
C GLY A 72 6.88 -9.79 6.47
N LYS A 73 6.53 -10.84 7.20
CA LYS A 73 6.44 -12.22 6.65
C LYS A 73 5.20 -12.51 5.83
N VAL A 74 4.10 -11.80 6.09
CA VAL A 74 2.78 -12.10 5.51
C VAL A 74 2.77 -12.04 3.97
N TYR A 75 3.59 -11.21 3.33
CA TYR A 75 3.60 -11.11 1.87
C TYR A 75 4.22 -12.35 1.18
N GLY A 76 5.22 -12.98 1.82
CA GLY A 76 5.89 -14.16 1.25
C GLY A 76 5.09 -15.46 1.42
N GLU A 77 4.15 -15.48 2.36
CA GLU A 77 3.46 -16.70 2.82
C GLU A 77 1.99 -16.77 2.35
N SER A 78 1.61 -15.92 1.37
CA SER A 78 0.28 -15.79 0.74
C SER A 78 -0.65 -14.78 1.40
N LEU A 79 -1.10 -13.80 0.60
CA LEU A 79 -2.44 -13.15 0.66
C LEU A 79 -2.68 -12.21 -0.54
N ASP A 80 -1.91 -12.31 -1.63
CA ASP A 80 -2.20 -11.55 -2.85
C ASP A 80 -2.97 -12.43 -3.84
N HIS A 81 -3.78 -11.80 -4.68
CA HIS A 81 -4.50 -12.50 -5.74
C HIS A 81 -3.57 -12.61 -6.95
N PRO A 82 -3.05 -13.80 -7.28
CA PRO A 82 -2.20 -13.94 -8.46
C PRO A 82 -3.01 -13.55 -9.69
N PHE A 83 -2.65 -12.41 -10.28
CA PHE A 83 -3.33 -11.90 -11.45
C PHE A 83 -2.73 -12.55 -12.70
N LEU A 84 -3.56 -13.30 -13.42
CA LEU A 84 -3.19 -13.95 -14.67
C LEU A 84 -4.08 -13.42 -15.80
N ILE A 85 -3.47 -12.87 -16.84
CA ILE A 85 -4.15 -12.52 -18.09
C ILE A 85 -3.95 -13.66 -19.07
N THR A 86 -5.03 -14.33 -19.48
CA THR A 86 -5.04 -15.33 -20.55
C THR A 86 -5.68 -14.74 -21.81
N PRO A 87 -4.90 -14.19 -22.75
CA PRO A 87 -5.47 -13.67 -23.99
C PRO A 87 -5.91 -14.81 -24.91
N TYR A 88 -7.03 -14.61 -25.60
CA TYR A 88 -7.55 -15.53 -26.62
C TYR A 88 -7.72 -14.78 -27.94
N ILE A 89 -7.47 -15.48 -29.05
CA ILE A 89 -7.77 -14.94 -30.39
C ILE A 89 -9.26 -15.09 -30.62
N VAL A 90 -9.91 -13.99 -31.02
CA VAL A 90 -11.34 -13.91 -31.33
C VAL A 90 -11.54 -13.35 -32.74
N ASP A 91 -12.76 -13.44 -33.27
CA ASP A 91 -13.11 -12.81 -34.55
C ASP A 91 -12.89 -11.30 -34.50
N ALA A 92 -12.52 -10.70 -35.64
CA ALA A 92 -12.18 -9.28 -35.75
C ALA A 92 -13.30 -8.32 -35.32
N ASN A 93 -14.56 -8.75 -35.37
CA ASN A 93 -15.71 -7.93 -34.96
C ASN A 93 -16.16 -8.18 -33.52
N THR A 94 -15.44 -9.01 -32.76
CA THR A 94 -15.78 -9.33 -31.37
C THR A 94 -15.41 -8.16 -30.47
N VAL A 95 -16.38 -7.66 -29.71
CA VAL A 95 -16.12 -6.65 -28.67
C VAL A 95 -15.35 -7.32 -27.53
N THR A 96 -14.15 -6.84 -27.23
CA THR A 96 -13.29 -7.37 -26.17
C THR A 96 -12.91 -6.28 -25.18
N THR A 97 -12.37 -6.70 -24.03
CA THR A 97 -11.80 -5.78 -23.03
C THR A 97 -10.40 -5.28 -23.41
N GLU A 98 -9.89 -5.56 -24.62
CA GLU A 98 -8.54 -5.14 -25.05
C GLU A 98 -8.34 -3.62 -25.03
N ALA A 99 -9.42 -2.84 -25.23
CA ALA A 99 -9.39 -1.39 -25.08
C ALA A 99 -8.96 -0.94 -23.68
N LEU A 100 -9.26 -1.74 -22.65
CA LEU A 100 -8.85 -1.49 -21.26
C LEU A 100 -7.41 -1.94 -20.97
N SER A 101 -6.76 -2.64 -21.89
CA SER A 101 -5.36 -3.10 -21.77
C SER A 101 -4.37 -2.13 -22.41
N GLY A 102 -4.76 -0.88 -22.66
CA GLY A 102 -3.90 0.15 -23.24
C GLY A 102 -3.78 0.14 -24.76
N LYS A 103 -4.57 -0.69 -25.47
CA LYS A 103 -4.62 -0.69 -26.94
C LYS A 103 -5.44 0.47 -27.53
N ASP A 104 -6.30 1.08 -26.74
CA ASP A 104 -6.97 2.36 -27.04
C ASP A 104 -6.38 3.45 -26.13
N PRO A 105 -5.53 4.35 -26.64
CA PRO A 105 -4.87 5.38 -25.84
C PRO A 105 -5.85 6.35 -25.17
N GLU A 106 -6.99 6.65 -25.80
CA GLU A 106 -7.96 7.61 -25.29
C GLU A 106 -8.77 6.99 -24.15
N LEU A 107 -9.26 5.77 -24.35
CA LEU A 107 -10.03 5.03 -23.36
C LEU A 107 -9.16 4.62 -22.16
N TRP A 108 -7.90 4.26 -22.40
CA TRP A 108 -6.91 4.01 -21.36
C TRP A 108 -6.57 5.26 -20.55
N GLY A 109 -6.51 6.43 -21.19
CA GLY A 109 -6.35 7.72 -20.52
C GLY A 109 -7.49 8.00 -19.54
N LYS A 110 -8.73 7.81 -19.98
CA LYS A 110 -9.95 7.96 -19.16
C LYS A 110 -10.00 6.95 -18.01
N PHE A 111 -9.61 5.70 -18.25
CA PHE A 111 -9.54 4.67 -17.21
C PHE A 111 -8.48 5.03 -16.15
N LYS A 112 -7.30 5.51 -16.57
CA LYS A 112 -6.24 5.93 -15.64
C LYS A 112 -6.68 7.11 -14.76
N SER A 113 -7.31 8.13 -15.32
CA SER A 113 -7.80 9.27 -14.53
C SER A 113 -8.85 8.82 -13.52
N LEU A 114 -9.78 7.97 -13.95
CA LEU A 114 -10.80 7.38 -13.10
C LEU A 114 -10.21 6.59 -11.93
N MET A 115 -9.22 5.72 -12.18
CA MET A 115 -8.54 4.95 -11.13
C MET A 115 -7.78 5.86 -10.16
N LEU A 116 -7.21 6.97 -10.66
CA LEU A 116 -6.52 7.96 -9.84
C LEU A 116 -7.51 8.72 -8.95
N ASP A 117 -8.65 9.11 -9.50
CA ASP A 117 -9.72 9.82 -8.77
C ASP A 117 -10.37 8.92 -7.73
N ALA A 118 -10.66 7.66 -8.07
CA ALA A 118 -11.20 6.66 -7.14
C ALA A 118 -10.27 6.44 -5.94
N ARG A 119 -8.95 6.35 -6.19
CA ARG A 119 -7.93 6.27 -5.13
C ARG A 119 -7.95 7.49 -4.21
N ASN A 120 -8.16 8.67 -4.78
CA ASN A 120 -8.13 9.93 -4.03
C ASN A 120 -9.46 10.23 -3.31
N ASN A 121 -10.57 9.63 -3.73
CA ASN A 121 -11.92 9.95 -3.26
C ASN A 121 -12.68 8.74 -2.67
N HIS A 122 -12.02 7.91 -1.86
CA HIS A 122 -12.64 6.80 -1.11
C HIS A 122 -13.38 5.75 -1.98
N ASN A 123 -12.88 5.45 -3.17
CA ASN A 123 -13.48 4.49 -4.11
C ASN A 123 -14.91 4.85 -4.53
N ASP A 124 -15.21 6.13 -4.76
CA ASP A 124 -16.43 6.52 -5.45
C ASP A 124 -16.38 6.06 -6.93
N LEU A 125 -17.21 5.07 -7.26
CA LEU A 125 -17.25 4.39 -8.56
C LEU A 125 -18.41 4.87 -9.46
N THR A 126 -19.11 5.93 -9.07
CA THR A 126 -20.30 6.42 -9.81
C THR A 126 -19.99 6.95 -11.21
N SER A 127 -18.72 7.25 -11.49
CA SER A 127 -18.19 7.71 -12.79
C SER A 127 -17.69 6.58 -13.71
N LEU A 128 -17.86 5.30 -13.34
CA LEU A 128 -17.45 4.18 -14.19
C LEU A 128 -18.19 4.18 -15.54
N PRO A 129 -17.47 3.97 -16.66
CA PRO A 129 -18.07 3.67 -17.97
C PRO A 129 -19.03 2.49 -17.89
N GLU A 130 -20.11 2.55 -18.65
CA GLU A 130 -21.20 1.55 -18.63
C GLU A 130 -20.71 0.12 -18.91
N LEU A 131 -19.61 -0.01 -19.67
CA LEU A 131 -18.92 -1.26 -19.99
C LEU A 131 -18.35 -2.01 -18.76
N LEU A 132 -18.18 -1.33 -17.64
CA LEU A 132 -17.63 -1.86 -16.38
C LEU A 132 -18.69 -2.02 -15.28
N ARG A 133 -19.98 -1.80 -15.58
CA ARG A 133 -21.09 -1.87 -14.61
C ARG A 133 -21.80 -3.25 -14.57
N GLN A 134 -21.16 -4.30 -15.07
CA GLN A 134 -21.69 -5.68 -15.02
C GLN A 134 -21.29 -6.39 -13.73
#